data_AF-A0A914W755-F1
#
_entry.id   AF-A0A914W755-F1
#
_cell.length_a   1.000
_cell.length_b   1.000
_cell.length_c   1.000
_cell.angle_alpha   90.00
_cell.angle_beta   90.00
_cell.angle_gamma   90.00
#
_symmetry.space_group_name_H-M   'P 1'
#
loop_
_entity.id
_entity.type
_entity.pdbx_description
1 polymer ?
#
loop_
_entity_poly.entity_id
_entity_poly.type
_entity_poly.pdbx_seq_one_letter_code
_entity_poly.pdbx_strand_id
1 'polypeptide(L)'
;GMIKVRGDQCWRDLTCMDYHYETQPVPSPNSYFMHHSPAAVHKLEVLSNHFAELLAPALVLVPLRMARIIGGIVQIVFMTGITISGNLSFLNHLTMLPTICCFDDRFLSFLFSKATKDKIALLQLQASSIKRPVGFYIRKVMDISLFALLAYLSIPVVQNLCSRRQVMNTSFDPLRIVNTYGAFGSITRERTEVVMQGTTAHDPYDSSAQWLEYEFKCKPGNVTRRPCYISPYHYRLDWLMWFAAFQNYQHNPWLVHLVAKMLNNDAFISELLEHNPFLDKDPPR
;
A
#
# COMPACT_ATOMS: atom_id res chain seq x y z
N GLY A 1 -8.18 7.85 -4.31
CA GLY A 1 -8.42 9.26 -4.62
C GLY A 1 -9.50 9.87 -3.75
N MET A 2 -10.76 9.50 -3.94
CA MET A 2 -11.91 10.19 -3.31
C MET A 2 -11.83 10.31 -1.79
N ILE A 3 -11.32 9.29 -1.10
CA ILE A 3 -11.16 9.31 0.36
C ILE A 3 -10.22 10.42 0.84
N LYS A 4 -9.20 10.78 0.04
CA LYS A 4 -8.22 11.80 0.39
C LYS A 4 -8.83 13.20 0.28
N VAL A 5 -9.47 13.50 -0.86
CA VAL A 5 -10.14 14.79 -1.09
C VAL A 5 -11.23 15.09 -0.05
N ARG A 6 -11.91 14.05 0.45
CA ARG A 6 -13.02 14.18 1.40
C ARG A 6 -12.67 13.89 2.85
N GLY A 7 -11.56 13.23 3.11
CA GLY A 7 -11.18 12.77 4.45
C GLY A 7 -10.66 13.91 5.32
N ASP A 8 -9.57 14.55 4.87
CA ASP A 8 -8.85 15.56 5.65
C ASP A 8 -8.72 16.87 4.87
N GLN A 9 -8.67 17.99 5.60
CA GLN A 9 -8.48 19.30 5.01
C GLN A 9 -7.07 19.45 4.43
N CYS A 10 -6.05 18.78 4.98
CA CYS A 10 -4.68 18.88 4.47
C CYS A 10 -4.55 18.47 2.99
N TRP A 11 -5.45 17.60 2.50
CA TRP A 11 -5.42 17.14 1.10
C TRP A 11 -5.90 18.23 0.14
N ARG A 12 -6.77 19.12 0.63
CA ARG A 12 -7.31 20.28 -0.09
C ARG A 12 -6.37 21.47 0.02
N ASP A 13 -5.74 21.64 1.18
CA ASP A 13 -4.77 22.71 1.46
C ASP A 13 -3.35 22.39 0.92
N LEU A 14 -3.16 21.18 0.37
CA LEU A 14 -1.91 20.69 -0.22
C LEU A 14 -0.74 20.54 0.79
N THR A 15 -1.04 20.28 2.06
CA THR A 15 -0.07 20.19 3.16
C THR A 15 0.09 18.78 3.74
N CYS A 16 -0.67 17.78 3.26
CA CYS A 16 -0.58 16.43 3.85
C CYS A 16 0.82 15.81 3.78
N MET A 17 1.60 16.11 2.74
CA MET A 17 2.93 15.53 2.57
C MET A 17 3.97 16.11 3.52
N ASP A 18 3.67 17.26 4.15
CA ASP A 18 4.52 17.84 5.20
C ASP A 18 4.64 16.90 6.42
N TYR A 19 3.60 16.09 6.67
CA TYR A 19 3.55 15.16 7.82
C TYR A 19 3.63 13.69 7.43
N HIS A 20 3.27 13.35 6.19
CA HIS A 20 3.08 11.96 5.77
C HIS A 20 4.34 11.11 5.93
N TYR A 21 5.50 11.64 5.54
CA TYR A 21 6.75 10.87 5.53
C TYR A 21 7.23 10.49 6.94
N GLU A 22 6.93 11.31 7.94
CA GLU A 22 7.24 11.06 9.34
C GLU A 22 6.25 10.08 9.98
N THR A 23 4.97 10.23 9.67
CA THR A 23 3.87 9.54 10.38
C THR A 23 3.35 8.27 9.70
N GLN A 24 3.81 7.97 8.48
CA GLN A 24 3.47 6.75 7.74
C GLN A 24 3.85 5.46 8.48
N PRO A 25 3.26 4.29 8.15
CA PRO A 25 3.40 3.10 8.99
C PRO A 25 4.84 2.65 9.27
N VAL A 26 5.59 2.39 8.20
CA VAL A 26 7.00 1.99 8.27
C VAL A 26 7.77 2.84 7.26
N PRO A 27 8.47 3.91 7.70
CA PRO A 27 9.24 4.75 6.79
C PRO A 27 10.40 3.97 6.16
N SER A 28 10.77 4.37 4.95
CA SER A 28 11.97 3.90 4.26
C SER A 28 13.13 4.88 4.52
N PRO A 29 14.38 4.53 4.19
CA PRO A 29 15.48 5.48 4.22
C PRO A 29 15.22 6.76 3.43
N ASN A 30 14.45 6.66 2.35
CA ASN A 30 14.18 7.79 1.47
C ASN A 30 13.15 8.75 2.07
N SER A 31 12.28 8.27 2.96
CA SER A 31 11.28 9.09 3.63
C SER A 31 11.90 10.29 4.35
N TYR A 32 13.07 10.10 4.97
CA TYR A 32 13.81 11.17 5.63
C TYR A 32 14.18 12.29 4.64
N PHE A 33 14.77 11.94 3.51
CA PHE A 33 15.16 12.92 2.49
C PHE A 33 13.93 13.59 1.86
N MET A 34 12.87 12.82 1.62
CA MET A 34 11.63 13.34 1.06
C MET A 34 10.96 14.32 2.02
N HIS A 35 10.91 14.02 3.32
CA HIS A 35 10.36 14.91 4.35
C HIS A 35 11.05 16.27 4.41
N HIS A 36 12.35 16.33 4.14
CA HIS A 36 13.11 17.59 4.11
C HIS A 36 13.04 18.33 2.77
N SER A 37 12.18 17.89 1.85
CA SER A 37 11.99 18.59 0.58
C SER A 37 11.27 19.93 0.79
N PRO A 38 11.47 20.92 -0.10
CA PRO A 38 10.77 22.19 0.00
C PRO A 38 9.24 22.01 -0.11
N ALA A 39 8.46 22.86 0.56
CA ALA A 39 7.00 22.81 0.54
C ALA A 39 6.39 22.84 -0.89
N ALA A 40 7.07 23.44 -1.87
CA ALA A 40 6.64 23.41 -3.26
C ALA A 40 6.62 21.98 -3.85
N VAL A 41 7.59 21.15 -3.47
CA VAL A 41 7.66 19.73 -3.86
C VAL A 41 6.51 18.97 -3.21
N HIS A 42 6.24 19.18 -1.92
CA HIS A 42 5.11 18.56 -1.22
C HIS A 42 3.75 18.90 -1.84
N LYS A 43 3.55 20.16 -2.23
CA LYS A 43 2.32 20.55 -2.96
C LYS A 43 2.22 19.83 -4.30
N LEU A 44 3.32 19.71 -5.04
CA LEU A 44 3.36 18.96 -6.29
C LEU A 44 3.06 17.46 -6.09
N GLU A 45 3.57 16.86 -5.01
CA GLU A 45 3.29 15.47 -4.64
C GLU A 45 1.80 15.25 -4.36
N VAL A 46 1.15 16.17 -3.61
CA VAL A 46 -0.30 16.10 -3.36
C VAL A 46 -1.10 16.21 -4.66
N LEU A 47 -0.74 17.15 -5.54
CA LEU A 47 -1.40 17.30 -6.84
C LEU A 47 -1.19 16.08 -7.73
N SER A 48 0.02 15.54 -7.74
CA SER A 48 0.37 14.31 -8.49
C SER A 48 -0.42 13.11 -7.96
N ASN A 49 -0.60 13.02 -6.64
CA ASN A 49 -1.45 12.02 -6.00
C ASN A 49 -2.92 12.15 -6.43
N HIS A 50 -3.48 13.37 -6.44
CA HIS A 50 -4.85 13.59 -6.91
C HIS A 50 -5.01 13.21 -8.38
N PHE A 51 -4.04 13.59 -9.23
CA PHE A 51 -4.03 13.21 -10.64
C PHE A 51 -3.97 11.69 -10.83
N ALA A 52 -3.02 11.02 -10.18
CA ALA A 52 -2.80 9.58 -10.31
C ALA A 52 -3.97 8.75 -9.76
N GLU A 53 -4.64 9.20 -8.70
CA GLU A 53 -5.71 8.41 -8.08
C GLU A 53 -7.14 8.77 -8.51
N LEU A 54 -7.36 9.90 -9.19
CA LEU A 54 -8.69 10.34 -9.65
C LEU A 54 -8.80 10.38 -11.17
N LEU A 55 -7.77 10.91 -11.86
CA LEU A 55 -7.82 11.14 -13.30
C LEU A 55 -7.21 9.99 -14.09
N ALA A 56 -6.05 9.47 -13.67
CA ALA A 56 -5.37 8.38 -14.36
C ALA A 56 -6.21 7.10 -14.49
N PRO A 57 -7.02 6.68 -13.50
CA PRO A 57 -7.88 5.50 -13.64
C PRO A 57 -8.93 5.68 -14.74
N ALA A 58 -9.45 6.90 -14.94
CA ALA A 58 -10.38 7.18 -16.03
C ALA A 58 -9.71 6.99 -17.40
N LEU A 59 -8.43 7.36 -17.55
CA LEU A 59 -7.68 7.17 -18.80
C LEU A 59 -7.57 5.70 -19.21
N VAL A 60 -7.53 4.78 -18.24
CA VAL A 60 -7.49 3.33 -18.48
C VAL A 60 -8.81 2.81 -19.05
N LEU A 61 -9.94 3.43 -18.68
CA LEU A 61 -11.28 3.04 -19.13
C LEU A 61 -11.66 3.62 -20.50
N VAL A 62 -11.00 4.70 -20.92
CA VAL A 62 -11.25 5.32 -22.23
C VAL A 62 -10.76 4.38 -23.35
N PRO A 63 -11.58 4.13 -24.40
CA PRO A 63 -11.24 3.20 -25.50
C PRO A 63 -10.21 3.78 -26.49
N LEU A 64 -9.29 4.64 -26.01
CA LEU A 64 -8.21 5.23 -26.79
C LEU A 64 -6.89 4.57 -26.38
N ARG A 65 -6.18 3.98 -27.35
CA ARG A 65 -4.91 3.28 -27.13
C ARG A 65 -3.90 4.10 -26.32
N MET A 66 -3.74 5.37 -26.69
CA MET A 66 -2.77 6.27 -26.04
C MET A 66 -3.17 6.61 -24.61
N ALA A 67 -4.47 6.84 -24.35
CA ALA A 67 -4.96 7.13 -23.00
C ALA A 67 -4.68 5.96 -22.05
N ARG A 68 -4.95 4.71 -22.49
CA ARG A 68 -4.67 3.52 -21.70
C ARG A 68 -3.18 3.34 -21.39
N ILE A 69 -2.30 3.55 -22.38
CA ILE A 69 -0.85 3.48 -22.18
C ILE A 69 -0.39 4.56 -21.19
N ILE A 70 -0.84 5.80 -21.36
CA ILE A 70 -0.50 6.91 -20.45
C ILE A 70 -0.98 6.62 -19.03
N GLY A 71 -2.23 6.19 -18.86
CA GLY A 71 -2.79 5.80 -17.56
C GLY A 71 -1.99 4.69 -16.90
N GLY A 72 -1.57 3.68 -17.68
CA GLY A 72 -0.71 2.60 -17.21
C GLY A 72 0.67 3.08 -16.76
N ILE A 73 1.32 3.96 -17.53
CA ILE A 73 2.63 4.54 -17.16
C ILE A 73 2.51 5.33 -15.86
N VAL A 74 1.51 6.22 -15.77
CA VAL A 74 1.26 7.04 -14.58
C VAL A 74 1.08 6.16 -13.36
N GLN A 75 0.29 5.09 -13.47
CA GLN A 75 0.03 4.18 -12.35
C GLN A 75 1.29 3.41 -11.92
N ILE A 76 2.13 2.93 -12.87
CA ILE A 76 3.40 2.28 -12.53
C ILE A 76 4.36 3.25 -11.85
N VAL A 77 4.55 4.45 -12.43
CA VAL A 77 5.44 5.47 -11.88
C VAL A 77 4.99 5.89 -10.48
N PHE A 78 3.68 6.09 -10.29
CA PHE A 78 3.10 6.45 -9.01
C PHE A 78 3.32 5.35 -7.95
N MET A 79 3.01 4.09 -8.26
CA MET A 79 3.23 2.96 -7.34
C MET A 79 4.73 2.73 -7.04
N THR A 80 5.60 2.99 -8.01
CA THR A 80 7.07 2.94 -7.82
C THR A 80 7.53 4.04 -6.87
N GLY A 81 7.06 5.27 -7.06
CA GLY A 81 7.35 6.39 -6.17
C GLY A 81 6.92 6.12 -4.74
N ILE A 82 5.69 5.62 -4.55
CA ILE A 82 5.20 5.21 -3.23
C ILE A 82 6.10 4.14 -2.59
N THR A 83 6.51 3.12 -3.37
CA THR A 83 7.38 2.03 -2.89
C THR A 83 8.76 2.52 -2.47
N ILE A 84 9.32 3.50 -3.19
CA ILE A 84 10.60 4.12 -2.83
C ILE A 84 10.45 4.96 -1.56
N SER A 85 9.33 5.67 -1.43
CA SER A 85 9.07 6.64 -0.36
C SER A 85 8.70 6.03 0.99
N GLY A 86 8.25 4.77 1.04
CA GLY A 86 7.78 4.11 2.25
C GLY A 86 7.55 2.62 2.08
N ASN A 87 7.58 1.86 3.18
CA ASN A 87 7.49 0.40 3.13
C ASN A 87 6.04 -0.12 3.18
N LEU A 88 5.22 0.19 2.16
CA LEU A 88 3.80 -0.19 2.09
C LEU A 88 3.54 -1.66 1.67
N SER A 89 4.43 -2.57 2.08
CA SER A 89 4.30 -4.01 1.83
C SER A 89 4.14 -4.35 0.32
N PHE A 90 3.41 -5.42 0.00
CA PHE A 90 3.14 -5.89 -1.36
C PHE A 90 1.98 -5.14 -2.05
N LEU A 91 1.29 -4.20 -1.37
CA LEU A 91 0.11 -3.51 -1.89
C LEU A 91 0.39 -2.79 -3.22
N ASN A 92 1.49 -2.04 -3.27
CA ASN A 92 1.87 -1.30 -4.48
C ASN A 92 2.16 -2.25 -5.64
N HIS A 93 2.78 -3.40 -5.35
CA HIS A 93 3.10 -4.43 -6.33
C HIS A 93 1.83 -5.08 -6.88
N LEU A 94 0.85 -5.40 -6.02
CA LEU A 94 -0.46 -5.89 -6.46
C LEU A 94 -1.22 -4.90 -7.34
N THR A 95 -0.94 -3.61 -7.22
CA THR A 95 -1.52 -2.58 -8.08
C THR A 95 -0.76 -2.45 -9.41
N MET A 96 0.56 -2.60 -9.39
CA MET A 96 1.38 -2.57 -10.61
C MET A 96 1.08 -3.75 -11.54
N LEU A 97 0.88 -4.96 -11.01
CA LEU A 97 0.64 -6.16 -11.82
C LEU A 97 -0.52 -6.03 -12.83
N PRO A 98 -1.77 -5.71 -12.44
CA PRO A 98 -2.87 -5.54 -13.39
C PRO A 98 -2.66 -4.35 -14.33
N THR A 99 -1.86 -3.36 -13.92
CA THR A 99 -1.53 -2.20 -14.75
C THR A 99 -0.72 -2.59 -15.99
N ILE A 100 0.04 -3.70 -15.92
CA ILE A 100 0.79 -4.22 -17.08
C ILE A 100 -0.16 -4.53 -18.25
N CYS A 101 -1.42 -4.92 -17.98
CA CYS A 101 -2.43 -5.17 -19.01
C CYS A 101 -2.86 -3.91 -19.79
N CYS A 102 -2.43 -2.72 -19.38
CA CYS A 102 -2.67 -1.49 -20.15
C CYS A 102 -1.82 -1.40 -21.42
N PHE A 103 -0.68 -2.11 -21.44
CA PHE A 103 0.29 -2.09 -22.54
C PHE A 103 -0.03 -3.18 -23.56
N ASP A 104 -0.05 -2.80 -24.85
CA ASP A 104 -0.24 -3.74 -25.94
C ASP A 104 1.09 -4.32 -26.43
N ASP A 105 1.03 -5.42 -27.19
CA ASP A 105 2.21 -6.09 -27.77
C ASP A 105 3.07 -5.12 -28.60
N ARG A 106 2.45 -4.14 -29.23
CA ARG A 106 3.16 -3.10 -29.98
C ARG A 106 4.00 -2.20 -29.08
N PHE A 107 3.46 -1.77 -27.93
CA PHE A 107 4.21 -1.01 -26.94
C PHE A 107 5.34 -1.85 -26.33
N LEU A 108 5.07 -3.11 -25.96
CA LEU A 108 6.07 -4.01 -25.36
C LEU A 108 7.06 -4.61 -26.36
N SER A 109 6.90 -4.30 -27.66
CA SER A 109 7.75 -4.86 -28.71
C SER A 109 9.24 -4.61 -28.47
N PHE A 110 9.63 -3.54 -27.77
CA PHE A 110 11.05 -3.27 -27.45
C PHE A 110 11.72 -4.37 -26.62
N LEU A 111 10.95 -5.19 -25.88
CA LEU A 111 11.45 -6.32 -25.08
C LEU A 111 11.84 -7.54 -25.95
N PHE A 112 11.46 -7.56 -27.22
CA PHE A 112 11.66 -8.71 -28.11
C PHE A 112 12.71 -8.42 -29.20
N SER A 113 13.39 -9.48 -29.65
CA SER A 113 14.42 -9.40 -30.69
C SER A 113 13.84 -9.01 -32.06
N LYS A 114 14.68 -8.45 -32.93
CA LYS A 114 14.29 -8.09 -34.32
C LYS A 114 13.73 -9.28 -35.10
N ALA A 115 14.37 -10.45 -34.99
CA ALA A 115 13.90 -11.68 -35.64
C ALA A 115 12.47 -12.07 -35.23
N THR A 116 12.11 -11.88 -33.96
CA THR A 116 10.75 -12.15 -33.46
C THR A 116 9.74 -11.18 -34.06
N LYS A 117 10.09 -9.89 -34.13
CA LYS A 117 9.24 -8.85 -34.73
C LYS A 117 8.97 -9.13 -36.20
N ASP A 118 10.01 -9.49 -36.96
CA ASP A 118 9.90 -9.78 -38.38
C ASP A 118 9.02 -11.02 -38.64
N LYS A 119 9.18 -12.08 -37.83
CA LYS A 119 8.32 -13.27 -37.88
C LYS A 119 6.85 -12.94 -37.60
N ILE A 120 6.57 -12.11 -36.60
CA ILE A 120 5.19 -11.68 -36.27
C ILE A 120 4.59 -10.84 -37.40
N ALA A 121 5.37 -9.93 -37.99
CA ALA A 121 4.91 -9.11 -39.12
C ALA A 121 4.51 -9.97 -40.32
N LEU A 122 5.31 -11.00 -40.64
CA LEU A 122 4.97 -11.97 -41.69
C LEU A 122 3.68 -12.75 -41.38
N LEU A 123 3.51 -13.22 -40.15
CA LEU A 123 2.29 -13.92 -39.72
C LEU A 123 1.05 -13.02 -39.78
N GLN A 124 1.17 -11.73 -39.44
CA GLN A 124 0.08 -10.77 -39.51
C GLN A 124 -0.38 -10.52 -40.96
N LEU A 125 0.57 -10.44 -41.90
CA LEU A 125 0.24 -10.33 -43.33
C LEU A 125 -0.53 -11.56 -43.82
N GLN A 126 -0.11 -12.77 -43.45
CA GLN A 126 -0.80 -14.02 -43.80
C GLN A 126 -2.19 -14.13 -43.15
N ALA A 127 -2.33 -13.73 -41.89
CA ALA A 127 -3.56 -13.85 -41.12
C ALA A 127 -4.68 -12.87 -41.57
N SER A 128 -4.33 -11.77 -42.25
CA SER A 128 -5.31 -10.78 -42.73
C SER A 128 -6.38 -11.32 -43.69
N SER A 129 -6.14 -12.50 -44.29
CA SER A 129 -7.04 -13.19 -45.22
C SER A 129 -7.96 -14.24 -44.56
N ILE A 130 -7.72 -14.59 -43.28
CA ILE A 130 -8.39 -15.71 -42.61
C ILE A 130 -9.67 -15.19 -41.90
N LYS A 131 -10.80 -15.87 -42.13
CA LYS A 131 -12.06 -15.59 -41.41
C LYS A 131 -11.84 -15.77 -39.90
N ARG A 132 -12.39 -14.86 -39.10
CA ARG A 132 -12.25 -14.92 -37.64
C ARG A 132 -12.85 -16.24 -37.10
N PRO A 133 -12.12 -16.99 -36.26
CA PRO A 133 -12.62 -18.25 -35.69
C PRO A 133 -13.80 -17.99 -34.75
N VAL A 134 -14.65 -19.01 -34.54
CA VAL A 134 -15.81 -18.92 -33.63
C VAL A 134 -15.40 -18.47 -32.21
N GLY A 135 -14.22 -18.93 -31.75
CA GLY A 135 -13.66 -18.53 -30.46
C GLY A 135 -13.47 -17.01 -30.29
N PHE A 136 -13.26 -16.26 -31.38
CA PHE A 136 -13.19 -14.80 -31.33
C PHE A 136 -14.52 -14.18 -30.86
N TYR A 137 -15.64 -14.68 -31.40
CA TYR A 137 -16.97 -14.18 -31.05
C TYR A 137 -17.35 -14.57 -29.63
N ILE A 138 -17.07 -15.81 -29.22
CA ILE A 138 -17.30 -16.28 -27.85
C ILE A 138 -16.55 -15.39 -26.85
N ARG A 139 -15.26 -15.14 -27.10
CA ARG A 139 -14.46 -14.24 -26.25
C ARG A 139 -15.05 -12.83 -26.20
N LYS A 140 -15.45 -12.28 -27.34
CA LYS A 140 -16.05 -10.92 -27.39
C LYS A 140 -17.35 -10.85 -26.59
N VAL A 141 -18.22 -11.86 -26.69
CA VAL A 141 -19.46 -11.93 -25.92
C VAL A 141 -19.16 -12.03 -24.42
N MET A 142 -18.20 -12.87 -24.03
CA MET A 142 -17.74 -13.01 -22.65
C MET A 142 -17.20 -11.69 -22.09
N ASP A 143 -16.34 -11.00 -22.84
CA ASP A 143 -15.73 -9.72 -22.42
C ASP A 143 -16.81 -8.64 -22.23
N ILE A 144 -17.77 -8.53 -23.16
CA ILE A 144 -18.89 -7.58 -23.05
C ILE A 144 -19.81 -7.94 -21.87
N SER A 145 -20.10 -9.22 -21.66
CA SER A 145 -20.96 -9.68 -20.57
C SER A 145 -20.32 -9.42 -19.21
N LEU A 146 -19.02 -9.69 -19.08
CA LEU A 146 -18.25 -9.39 -17.89
C LEU A 146 -18.20 -7.88 -17.62
N PHE A 147 -17.96 -7.07 -18.65
CA PHE A 147 -18.00 -5.61 -18.52
C PHE A 147 -19.36 -5.10 -18.06
N ALA A 148 -20.45 -5.60 -18.64
CA ALA A 148 -21.81 -5.22 -18.26
C ALA A 148 -22.14 -5.62 -16.82
N LEU A 149 -21.74 -6.82 -16.40
CA LEU A 149 -21.89 -7.28 -15.02
C LEU A 149 -21.13 -6.39 -14.03
N LEU A 150 -19.86 -6.10 -14.31
CA LEU A 150 -19.04 -5.23 -13.46
C LEU A 150 -19.58 -3.79 -13.42
N ALA A 151 -20.05 -3.26 -14.54
CA ALA A 151 -20.69 -1.94 -14.60
C ALA A 151 -21.95 -1.90 -13.73
N TYR A 152 -22.80 -2.94 -13.79
CA TYR A 152 -23.99 -3.07 -12.96
C TYR A 152 -23.64 -3.16 -11.47
N LEU A 153 -22.69 -4.02 -11.08
CA LEU A 153 -22.24 -4.16 -9.69
C LEU A 153 -21.56 -2.88 -9.17
N SER A 154 -21.01 -2.04 -10.05
CA SER A 154 -20.39 -0.77 -9.69
C SER A 154 -21.39 0.36 -9.42
N ILE A 155 -22.67 0.22 -9.79
CA ILE A 155 -23.71 1.25 -9.56
C ILE A 155 -23.80 1.66 -8.07
N PRO A 156 -24.04 0.74 -7.11
CA PRO A 156 -24.12 1.11 -5.68
C PRO A 156 -22.81 1.70 -5.14
N VAL A 157 -21.67 1.21 -5.65
CA VAL A 157 -20.34 1.71 -5.28
C VAL A 157 -20.18 3.16 -5.72
N VAL A 158 -20.45 3.47 -6.99
CA VAL A 158 -20.38 4.83 -7.53
C VAL A 158 -21.37 5.75 -6.83
N GLN A 159 -22.60 5.31 -6.59
CA GLN A 159 -23.60 6.05 -5.83
C GLN A 159 -23.08 6.40 -4.42
N ASN A 160 -22.46 5.46 -3.72
CA ASN A 160 -21.83 5.71 -2.41
C ASN A 160 -20.65 6.70 -2.52
N LEU A 161 -19.77 6.55 -3.50
CA LEU A 161 -18.64 7.45 -3.72
C LEU A 161 -19.09 8.89 -4.02
N CYS A 162 -20.21 9.06 -4.74
CA CYS A 162 -20.81 10.36 -5.04
C CYS A 162 -21.68 10.91 -3.90
N SER A 163 -22.14 10.06 -2.98
CA SER A 163 -23.00 10.45 -1.85
C SER A 163 -22.31 11.46 -0.92
N ARG A 164 -23.07 12.23 -0.14
CA ARG A 164 -22.50 13.15 0.87
C ARG A 164 -21.88 12.41 2.05
N ARG A 165 -22.40 11.23 2.39
CA ARG A 165 -21.95 10.38 3.49
C ARG A 165 -21.31 9.11 2.93
N GLN A 166 -20.13 9.31 2.35
CA GLN A 166 -19.38 8.23 1.74
C GLN A 166 -18.88 7.22 2.79
N VAL A 167 -19.18 5.94 2.56
CA VAL A 167 -18.69 4.84 3.39
C VAL A 167 -17.53 4.14 2.68
N MET A 168 -16.42 3.95 3.39
CA MET A 168 -15.24 3.23 2.90
C MET A 168 -15.03 1.91 3.64
N ASN A 169 -14.25 1.01 3.03
CA ASN A 169 -13.96 -0.32 3.52
C ASN A 169 -15.24 -1.18 3.67
N THR A 170 -16.16 -1.03 2.71
CA THR A 170 -17.44 -1.75 2.69
C THR A 170 -17.69 -2.44 1.37
N SER A 171 -18.49 -3.51 1.44
CA SER A 171 -18.97 -4.27 0.30
C SER A 171 -20.46 -4.05 0.11
N PHE A 172 -20.91 -4.02 -1.15
CA PHE A 172 -22.31 -3.76 -1.51
C PHE A 172 -23.03 -5.01 -2.02
N ASP A 173 -22.33 -6.14 -2.09
CA ASP A 173 -22.86 -7.40 -2.61
C ASP A 173 -22.40 -8.61 -1.77
N PRO A 174 -23.15 -9.73 -1.75
CA PRO A 174 -22.79 -10.90 -0.94
C PRO A 174 -21.47 -11.56 -1.35
N LEU A 175 -21.10 -11.48 -2.63
CA LEU A 175 -19.89 -12.10 -3.19
C LEU A 175 -18.66 -11.21 -3.05
N ARG A 176 -18.85 -9.94 -2.64
CA ARG A 176 -17.82 -8.93 -2.42
C ARG A 176 -16.93 -8.67 -3.64
N ILE A 177 -17.53 -8.66 -4.83
CA ILE A 177 -16.82 -8.50 -6.09
C ILE A 177 -16.38 -7.05 -6.29
N VAL A 178 -17.25 -6.08 -5.98
CA VAL A 178 -16.94 -4.65 -6.11
C VAL A 178 -17.16 -3.96 -4.77
N ASN A 179 -16.15 -3.23 -4.31
CA ASN A 179 -16.10 -2.68 -2.95
C ASN A 179 -15.53 -1.26 -2.96
N THR A 180 -15.71 -0.55 -1.86
CA THR A 180 -14.93 0.67 -1.58
C THR A 180 -13.80 0.39 -0.61
N TYR A 181 -12.60 0.83 -0.95
CA TYR A 181 -11.44 0.80 -0.05
C TYR A 181 -10.83 2.20 0.04
N GLY A 182 -10.38 2.56 1.24
CA GLY A 182 -9.75 3.84 1.50
C GLY A 182 -8.60 3.69 2.49
N ALA A 183 -7.42 4.14 2.08
CA ALA A 183 -6.25 4.27 2.94
C ALA A 183 -5.79 5.74 2.93
N PHE A 184 -5.23 6.19 4.06
CA PHE A 184 -4.65 7.53 4.21
C PHE A 184 -5.61 8.69 3.84
N GLY A 185 -6.91 8.53 4.12
CA GLY A 185 -7.88 9.62 4.01
C GLY A 185 -7.58 10.78 4.95
N SER A 186 -7.05 10.45 6.13
CA SER A 186 -6.58 11.38 7.13
C SER A 186 -5.12 11.08 7.46
N ILE A 187 -4.35 12.14 7.71
CA ILE A 187 -2.93 12.06 8.01
C ILE A 187 -2.71 12.54 9.44
N THR A 188 -2.04 11.74 10.25
CA THR A 188 -1.64 12.12 11.61
C THR A 188 -0.54 13.18 11.55
N ARG A 189 -0.52 14.11 12.49
CA ARG A 189 0.50 15.17 12.57
C ARG A 189 1.59 14.82 13.57
N GLU A 190 1.22 14.05 14.58
CA GLU A 190 2.12 13.49 15.57
C GLU A 190 2.13 11.98 15.43
N ARG A 191 3.30 11.38 15.64
CA ARG A 191 3.51 9.93 15.62
C ARG A 191 3.65 9.41 17.04
N THR A 192 2.60 8.77 17.54
CA THR A 192 2.70 7.98 18.77
C THR A 192 3.25 6.59 18.45
N GLU A 193 4.10 6.05 19.31
CA GLU A 193 4.67 4.71 19.16
C GLU A 193 4.50 3.91 20.44
N VAL A 194 4.14 2.63 20.29
CA VAL A 194 4.14 1.69 21.43
C VAL A 194 5.57 1.22 21.64
N VAL A 195 6.09 1.47 22.84
CA VAL A 195 7.41 1.03 23.30
C VAL A 195 7.21 -0.13 24.28
N MET A 196 7.86 -1.26 23.99
CA MET A 196 7.80 -2.45 24.84
C MET A 196 9.08 -2.54 25.66
N GLN A 197 8.94 -2.58 26.97
CA GLN A 197 10.07 -2.69 27.89
C GLN A 197 9.84 -3.83 28.88
N GLY A 198 10.93 -4.44 29.35
CA GLY A 198 10.90 -5.39 30.46
C GLY A 198 11.97 -5.04 31.50
N THR A 199 11.80 -5.53 32.72
CA THR A 199 12.80 -5.43 33.79
C THR A 199 12.97 -6.77 34.49
N THR A 200 14.14 -7.02 35.06
CA THR A 200 14.38 -8.16 35.96
C THR A 200 14.34 -7.74 37.44
N ALA A 201 14.09 -6.47 37.72
CA ALA A 201 13.96 -5.97 39.09
C ALA A 201 12.84 -6.70 39.83
N HIS A 202 13.07 -7.01 41.10
CA HIS A 202 12.04 -7.64 41.92
C HIS A 202 10.86 -6.69 42.18
N ASP A 203 11.15 -5.41 42.36
CA ASP A 203 10.14 -4.35 42.44
C ASP A 203 10.25 -3.46 41.19
N PRO A 204 9.27 -3.50 40.26
CA PRO A 204 9.28 -2.68 39.06
C PRO A 204 9.09 -1.18 39.34
N TYR A 205 8.66 -0.80 40.54
CA TYR A 205 8.45 0.59 40.96
C TYR A 205 9.68 1.18 41.67
N ASP A 206 10.74 0.41 41.89
CA ASP A 206 11.98 0.94 42.44
C ASP A 206 12.65 1.88 41.43
N SER A 207 13.13 3.01 41.92
CA SER A 207 13.95 3.98 41.19
C SER A 207 15.21 3.39 40.55
N SER A 208 15.72 2.28 41.09
CA SER A 208 16.89 1.57 40.55
C SER A 208 16.55 0.55 39.46
N ALA A 209 15.26 0.28 39.21
CA ALA A 209 14.81 -0.70 38.24
C ALA A 209 15.19 -0.27 36.81
N GLN A 210 15.98 -1.09 36.14
CA GLN A 210 16.36 -0.86 34.75
C GLN A 210 15.34 -1.50 33.82
N TRP A 211 14.73 -0.66 32.99
CA TRP A 211 13.80 -1.07 31.93
C TRP A 211 14.56 -1.15 30.61
N LEU A 212 14.59 -2.35 30.01
CA LEU A 212 15.25 -2.63 28.74
C LEU A 212 14.21 -2.76 27.64
N GLU A 213 14.43 -2.06 26.54
CA GLU A 213 13.52 -2.02 25.40
C GLU A 213 13.70 -3.23 24.47
N TYR A 214 12.58 -3.77 23.97
CA TYR A 214 12.56 -4.73 22.88
C TYR A 214 12.59 -3.99 21.54
N GLU A 215 13.57 -4.29 20.69
CA GLU A 215 13.65 -3.66 19.37
C GLU A 215 12.99 -4.52 18.29
N PHE A 216 12.22 -3.86 17.43
CA PHE A 216 11.53 -4.46 16.29
C PHE A 216 12.37 -4.34 15.00
N LYS A 217 12.11 -5.22 14.04
CA LYS A 217 12.94 -5.34 12.82
C LYS A 217 12.97 -4.09 11.98
N CYS A 218 11.85 -3.41 11.78
CA CYS A 218 11.74 -2.21 10.94
C CYS A 218 10.81 -1.13 11.48
N LYS A 219 9.99 -1.43 12.49
CA LYS A 219 9.20 -0.43 13.20
C LYS A 219 10.12 0.67 13.75
N PRO A 220 9.75 1.95 13.62
CA PRO A 220 10.45 3.04 14.31
C PRO A 220 10.49 2.83 15.83
N GLY A 221 11.65 3.13 16.41
CA GLY A 221 11.93 3.00 17.84
C GLY A 221 13.15 3.87 18.16
N ASN A 222 14.33 3.25 18.29
CA ASN A 222 15.60 3.94 18.46
C ASN A 222 15.80 5.09 17.43
N VAL A 223 15.86 6.33 17.93
CA VAL A 223 15.94 7.56 17.11
C VAL A 223 17.25 7.72 16.34
N THR A 224 18.28 6.95 16.70
CA THR A 224 19.58 6.96 16.01
C THR A 224 19.63 5.90 14.90
N ARG A 225 18.66 4.99 14.85
CA ARG A 225 18.61 3.90 13.89
C ARG A 225 18.05 4.38 12.56
N ARG A 226 18.78 4.08 11.47
CA ARG A 226 18.30 4.33 10.11
C ARG A 226 17.09 3.43 9.80
N PRO A 227 16.00 3.97 9.20
CA PRO A 227 14.87 3.15 8.75
C PRO A 227 15.28 2.07 7.75
N CYS A 228 14.56 0.96 7.72
CA CYS A 228 14.86 -0.18 6.85
C CYS A 228 14.20 -0.06 5.48
N TYR A 229 14.75 -0.74 4.47
CA TYR A 229 14.05 -0.96 3.19
C TYR A 229 13.64 -2.44 3.11
N ILE A 230 12.33 -2.71 3.13
CA ILE A 230 11.79 -4.08 3.20
C ILE A 230 10.78 -4.41 2.12
N SER A 231 10.23 -3.42 1.41
CA SER A 231 9.28 -3.67 0.34
C SER A 231 9.88 -4.59 -0.74
N PRO A 232 9.21 -5.67 -1.18
CA PRO A 232 7.78 -5.98 -0.98
C PRO A 232 7.42 -6.83 0.26
N TYR A 233 8.39 -7.21 1.09
CA TYR A 233 8.16 -8.04 2.28
C TYR A 233 7.33 -7.29 3.34
N HIS A 234 6.70 -8.05 4.25
CA HIS A 234 5.80 -7.53 5.27
C HIS A 234 6.10 -8.08 6.66
N TYR A 235 6.81 -7.30 7.48
CA TYR A 235 6.85 -7.56 8.91
C TYR A 235 5.50 -7.19 9.53
N ARG A 236 4.62 -8.18 9.62
CA ARG A 236 3.24 -7.99 10.10
C ARG A 236 3.19 -7.42 11.51
N LEU A 237 4.06 -7.90 12.41
CA LEU A 237 4.10 -7.44 13.80
C LEU A 237 4.45 -5.94 13.88
N ASP A 238 5.52 -5.53 13.21
CA ASP A 238 5.95 -4.14 13.10
C ASP A 238 4.85 -3.23 12.54
N TRP A 239 4.16 -3.68 11.49
CA TRP A 239 3.05 -2.93 10.90
C TRP A 239 1.85 -2.82 11.84
N LEU A 240 1.53 -3.88 12.58
CA LEU A 240 0.43 -3.88 13.55
C LEU A 240 0.72 -2.94 14.72
N MET A 241 1.99 -2.74 15.10
CA MET A 241 2.36 -1.77 16.13
C MET A 241 1.99 -0.33 15.76
N TRP A 242 2.09 0.03 14.48
CA TRP A 242 1.62 1.33 14.01
C TRP A 242 0.12 1.49 14.28
N PHE A 243 -0.72 0.49 13.97
CA PHE A 243 -2.15 0.55 14.28
C PHE A 243 -2.43 0.55 15.80
N ALA A 244 -1.67 -0.23 16.57
CA ALA A 244 -1.83 -0.30 18.02
C ALA A 244 -1.62 1.06 18.68
N ALA A 245 -0.74 1.91 18.15
CA ALA A 245 -0.48 3.24 18.68
C ALA A 245 -1.67 4.21 18.54
N PHE A 246 -2.58 3.99 17.59
CA PHE A 246 -3.78 4.84 17.41
C PHE A 246 -5.03 4.29 18.08
N GLN A 247 -4.94 3.13 18.72
CA GLN A 247 -6.09 2.38 19.22
C GLN A 247 -5.88 1.92 20.66
N ASN A 248 -6.96 1.46 21.28
CA ASN A 248 -6.90 0.91 22.63
C ASN A 248 -6.61 -0.60 22.61
N TYR A 249 -6.07 -1.13 23.72
CA TYR A 249 -5.79 -2.56 23.88
C TYR A 249 -7.00 -3.48 23.65
N GLN A 250 -8.22 -2.97 23.88
CA GLN A 250 -9.47 -3.71 23.61
C GLN A 250 -9.69 -4.00 22.12
N HIS A 251 -9.22 -3.12 21.23
CA HIS A 251 -9.27 -3.32 19.78
C HIS A 251 -8.08 -4.15 19.27
N ASN A 252 -7.03 -4.28 20.10
CA ASN A 252 -5.79 -4.99 19.78
C ASN A 252 -5.47 -6.03 20.87
N PRO A 253 -6.33 -7.05 21.10
CA PRO A 253 -6.12 -8.04 22.16
C PRO A 253 -4.83 -8.85 21.97
N TRP A 254 -4.36 -8.97 20.72
CA TRP A 254 -3.07 -9.58 20.39
C TRP A 254 -1.88 -8.91 21.11
N LEU A 255 -2.00 -7.62 21.47
CA LEU A 255 -0.96 -6.89 22.21
C LEU A 255 -0.77 -7.46 23.62
N VAL A 256 -1.87 -7.79 24.30
CA VAL A 256 -1.83 -8.39 25.64
C VAL A 256 -1.25 -9.81 25.57
N HIS A 257 -1.63 -10.58 24.55
CA HIS A 257 -1.04 -11.90 24.32
C HIS A 257 0.45 -11.82 24.00
N LEU A 258 0.88 -10.82 23.23
CA LEU A 258 2.29 -10.57 22.95
C LEU A 258 3.07 -10.27 24.23
N VAL A 259 2.57 -9.37 25.08
CA VAL A 259 3.20 -9.04 26.37
C VAL A 259 3.28 -10.28 27.27
N ALA A 260 2.21 -11.07 27.36
CA ALA A 260 2.23 -12.31 28.14
C ALA A 260 3.29 -13.31 27.62
N LYS A 261 3.49 -13.38 26.30
CA LYS A 261 4.54 -14.23 25.70
C LYS A 261 5.95 -13.67 25.93
N MET A 262 6.12 -12.35 25.92
CA MET A 262 7.38 -11.68 26.28
C MET A 262 7.75 -11.91 27.75
N LEU A 263 6.76 -11.85 28.67
CA LEU A 263 6.95 -12.17 30.10
C LEU A 263 7.36 -13.62 30.34
N ASN A 264 7.02 -14.54 29.43
CA ASN A 264 7.45 -15.93 29.48
C ASN A 264 8.75 -16.18 28.70
N ASN A 265 9.38 -15.13 28.14
CA ASN A 265 10.57 -15.21 27.29
C ASN A 265 10.44 -16.24 26.14
N ASP A 266 9.28 -16.23 25.45
CA ASP A 266 8.97 -17.20 24.39
C ASP A 266 9.93 -17.08 23.19
N ALA A 267 10.52 -18.20 22.77
CA ALA A 267 11.49 -18.25 21.68
C ALA A 267 10.91 -17.81 20.34
N PHE A 268 9.65 -18.15 20.03
CA PHE A 268 9.01 -17.74 18.78
C PHE A 268 8.79 -16.24 18.70
N ILE A 269 8.45 -15.59 19.82
CA ILE A 269 8.35 -14.13 19.86
C ILE A 269 9.71 -13.49 19.67
N SER A 270 10.76 -14.06 20.26
CA SER A 270 12.11 -13.55 20.11
C SER A 270 12.57 -13.53 18.64
N GLU A 271 12.19 -14.53 17.83
CA GLU A 271 12.48 -14.56 16.38
C GLU A 271 11.76 -13.47 15.57
N LEU A 272 10.64 -12.94 16.08
CA LEU A 272 9.89 -11.87 15.43
C LEU A 272 10.51 -10.49 15.69
N LEU A 273 11.36 -10.37 16.71
CA LEU A 273 12.02 -9.14 17.12
C LEU A 273 13.43 -9.03 16.49
N GLU A 274 13.97 -7.82 16.48
CA GLU A 274 15.38 -7.59 16.14
C GLU A 274 16.26 -7.85 17.37
N HIS A 275 15.84 -7.32 18.52
CA HIS A 275 16.56 -7.44 19.77
C HIS A 275 15.62 -7.79 20.91
N ASN A 276 15.88 -8.93 21.57
CA ASN A 276 15.32 -9.28 22.86
C ASN A 276 16.43 -9.19 23.93
N PRO A 277 16.37 -8.22 24.87
CA PRO A 277 17.39 -8.05 25.90
C PRO A 277 17.46 -9.20 26.92
N PHE A 278 16.43 -10.05 26.96
CA PHE A 278 16.29 -11.20 27.84
C PHE A 278 16.52 -12.54 27.12
N LEU A 279 16.93 -12.54 25.84
CA LEU A 279 17.23 -13.79 25.13
C LEU A 279 18.28 -14.61 25.89
N ASP A 280 18.00 -15.90 26.10
CA ASP A 280 18.82 -16.84 26.88
C ASP A 280 19.07 -16.42 28.35
N LYS A 281 18.23 -15.53 28.90
CA LYS A 281 18.25 -15.09 30.31
C LYS A 281 16.93 -15.43 31.02
N ASP A 282 16.91 -15.17 32.32
CA ASP A 282 15.67 -15.24 33.10
C ASP A 282 14.59 -14.33 32.51
N PRO A 283 13.31 -14.77 32.51
CA PRO A 283 12.21 -13.96 32.02
C PRO A 283 12.06 -12.65 32.80
N PRO A 284 11.63 -11.57 32.13
CA PRO A 284 11.34 -10.30 32.80
C PRO A 284 10.10 -10.41 33.72
N ARG A 285 10.01 -9.50 34.67
CA ARG A 285 8.95 -9.40 35.68
C ARG A 285 8.04 -8.20 35.45
#